data_AF-A0A2H0QFB1-F1
#
_entry.id   AF-A0A2H0QFB1-F1
#
_cell.length_a   1.000
_cell.length_b   1.000
_cell.length_c   1.000
_cell.angle_alpha   90.00
_cell.angle_beta   90.00
_cell.angle_gamma   90.00
#
_symmetry.space_group_name_H-M   'P 1'
#
loop_
_entity.id
_entity.type
_entity.pdbx_description
1 polymer ?
#
loop_
_entity_poly.entity_id
_entity_poly.type
_entity_poly.pdbx_seq_one_letter_code
_entity_poly.pdbx_strand_id
1 'polypeptide(L)'
;MSLSNLSYFLYLPFYKISKYFLESVCDHVSTRHSFYFKKIVFLISDIDFTLFVKGSLSKKGSIKIRKRFNLLKKIFPILGECNVYDQESIDQFILLLNPLEAARDPFLFSQLKLTHEISLSQKLIFLMRLFKGDQSNLQFRLQKRFQKLSYCFSLFHPKRELLPSDVSNLDFLIRYLKQNVIEEEGWAFLDFLILKTLRVEQGDTVFEKLWNIDIFDSREGIEFDSLSNELFFQNICWEFWGLCSQIPFIRDYRIATNYLLIQQANLLSVGKERDDIEKYKEVTDQIIEQFQNFID
;
A
#
# COMPACT_ATOMS: atom_id res chain seq x y z
N MET A 1 6.82 30.82 7.70
CA MET A 1 5.95 29.69 7.26
C MET A 1 6.82 28.67 6.55
N SER A 2 6.78 27.38 6.91
CA SER A 2 7.58 26.36 6.20
C SER A 2 7.09 26.17 4.76
N LEU A 3 7.96 25.72 3.85
CA LEU A 3 7.59 25.40 2.47
C LEU A 3 6.50 24.31 2.41
N SER A 4 6.49 23.38 3.35
CA SER A 4 5.44 22.36 3.47
C SER A 4 4.07 22.97 3.77
N ASN A 5 4.01 23.99 4.65
CA ASN A 5 2.77 24.69 4.97
C ASN A 5 2.25 25.46 3.76
N LEU A 6 3.14 26.15 3.02
CA LEU A 6 2.75 26.82 1.77
C LEU A 6 2.19 25.81 0.75
N SER A 7 2.89 24.70 0.53
CA SER A 7 2.45 23.64 -0.38
C SER A 7 1.06 23.11 0.01
N TYR A 8 0.83 22.89 1.31
CA TYR A 8 -0.47 22.47 1.83
C TYR A 8 -1.58 23.49 1.52
N PHE A 9 -1.33 24.78 1.76
CA PHE A 9 -2.31 25.82 1.44
C PHE A 9 -2.64 25.90 -0.05
N LEU A 10 -1.66 25.69 -0.92
CA LEU A 10 -1.89 25.66 -2.38
C LEU A 10 -2.74 24.46 -2.80
N TYR A 11 -2.64 23.33 -2.11
CA TYR A 11 -3.42 22.12 -2.40
C TYR A 11 -4.83 22.15 -1.80
N LEU A 12 -5.08 23.02 -0.81
CA LEU A 12 -6.33 23.06 -0.05
C LEU A 12 -7.59 23.32 -0.88
N PRO A 13 -7.61 24.24 -1.87
CA PRO A 13 -8.79 24.45 -2.71
C PRO A 13 -9.16 23.19 -3.52
N PHE A 14 -8.16 22.52 -4.11
CA PHE A 14 -8.35 21.29 -4.87
C PHE A 14 -8.94 20.18 -4.00
N TYR A 15 -8.41 20.02 -2.78
CA TYR A 15 -8.97 19.09 -1.81
C TYR A 15 -10.43 19.43 -1.47
N LYS A 16 -10.75 20.68 -1.13
CA LYS A 16 -12.11 21.08 -0.73
C LYS A 16 -13.13 20.82 -1.86
N ILE A 17 -12.76 21.16 -3.09
CA ILE A 17 -13.63 20.92 -4.26
C ILE A 17 -13.79 19.41 -4.49
N SER A 18 -12.69 18.66 -4.55
CA SER A 18 -12.74 17.20 -4.74
C SER A 18 -13.57 16.52 -3.65
N LYS A 19 -13.38 16.90 -2.39
CA LYS A 19 -14.15 16.38 -1.25
C LYS A 19 -15.65 16.62 -1.44
N TYR A 20 -16.06 17.86 -1.69
CA TYR A 20 -17.47 18.19 -1.92
C TYR A 20 -18.09 17.36 -3.07
N PHE A 21 -17.33 17.16 -4.14
CA PHE A 21 -17.79 16.34 -5.27
C PHE A 21 -17.88 14.85 -4.93
N LEU A 22 -16.98 14.32 -4.11
CA LEU A 22 -16.94 12.91 -3.73
C LEU A 22 -17.98 12.57 -2.65
N GLU A 23 -18.29 13.50 -1.75
CA GLU A 23 -19.35 13.35 -0.74
C GLU A 23 -20.74 13.14 -1.36
N SER A 24 -20.95 13.48 -2.65
CA SER A 24 -22.22 13.19 -3.32
C SER A 24 -22.38 11.73 -3.78
N VAL A 25 -21.35 10.88 -3.63
CA VAL A 25 -21.35 9.49 -4.09
C VAL A 25 -20.86 8.48 -3.05
N CYS A 26 -20.55 8.94 -1.84
CA CYS A 26 -20.13 8.11 -0.71
C CYS A 26 -20.52 8.78 0.61
N ASP A 27 -20.47 8.02 1.70
CA ASP A 27 -20.87 8.50 3.04
C ASP A 27 -19.77 9.27 3.76
N HIS A 28 -18.51 8.98 3.45
CA HIS A 28 -17.37 9.65 4.05
C HIS A 28 -16.20 9.80 3.07
N VAL A 29 -15.54 10.95 3.15
CA VAL A 29 -14.34 11.27 2.36
C VAL A 29 -13.23 11.74 3.30
N SER A 30 -12.14 10.98 3.30
CA SER A 30 -10.91 11.33 3.99
C SER A 30 -9.75 11.50 3.02
N THR A 31 -8.69 12.14 3.48
CA THR A 31 -7.39 12.18 2.79
C THR A 31 -6.42 11.27 3.51
N ARG A 32 -5.49 10.69 2.77
CA ARG A 32 -4.43 9.85 3.32
C ARG A 32 -3.04 10.40 3.01
N HIS A 33 -2.03 9.79 3.63
CA HIS A 33 -0.62 10.05 3.34
C HIS A 33 -0.21 11.52 3.49
N SER A 34 0.59 12.03 2.54
CA SER A 34 1.31 13.29 2.67
C SER A 34 0.39 14.51 2.83
N PHE A 35 -0.82 14.46 2.28
CA PHE A 35 -1.80 15.55 2.44
C PHE A 35 -2.29 15.65 3.88
N TYR A 36 -2.76 14.55 4.46
CA TYR A 36 -3.28 14.54 5.82
C TYR A 36 -2.20 14.94 6.84
N PHE A 37 -0.99 14.39 6.71
CA PHE A 37 0.12 14.67 7.63
C PHE A 37 0.83 16.01 7.37
N LYS A 38 0.31 16.84 6.45
CA LYS A 38 0.90 18.14 6.04
C LYS A 38 2.38 18.02 5.63
N LYS A 39 2.73 16.91 4.97
CA LYS A 39 4.05 16.60 4.42
C LYS A 39 4.07 16.69 2.89
N ILE A 40 3.19 17.52 2.32
CA ILE A 40 3.09 17.74 0.87
C ILE A 40 4.34 18.48 0.39
N VAL A 41 4.89 17.98 -0.71
CA VAL A 41 5.91 18.68 -1.49
C VAL A 41 5.27 19.17 -2.78
N PHE A 42 5.30 20.49 -2.99
CA PHE A 42 4.71 21.12 -4.18
C PHE A 42 5.18 20.45 -5.49
N LEU A 43 4.23 20.12 -6.38
CA LEU A 43 4.44 19.44 -7.67
C LEU A 43 5.08 18.04 -7.60
N ILE A 44 5.21 17.46 -6.42
CA ILE A 44 5.77 16.11 -6.23
C ILE A 44 4.78 15.21 -5.50
N SER A 45 4.04 15.77 -4.54
CA SER A 45 2.99 15.06 -3.83
C SER A 45 1.68 15.14 -4.59
N ASP A 46 0.93 14.05 -4.52
CA ASP A 46 -0.47 13.97 -4.93
C ASP A 46 -1.41 14.09 -3.72
N ILE A 47 -2.71 14.25 -4.00
CA ILE A 47 -3.78 14.15 -3.01
C ILE A 47 -4.43 12.78 -3.15
N ASP A 48 -4.14 11.91 -2.18
CA ASP A 48 -4.73 10.59 -2.09
C ASP A 48 -6.00 10.62 -1.23
N PHE A 49 -7.04 9.93 -1.70
CA PHE A 49 -8.33 9.86 -1.04
C PHE A 49 -8.64 8.49 -0.48
N THR A 50 -9.45 8.49 0.57
CA THR A 50 -10.17 7.34 1.09
C THR A 50 -11.65 7.66 1.09
N LEU A 51 -12.45 6.85 0.40
CA LEU A 51 -13.90 6.93 0.34
C LEU A 51 -14.47 5.76 1.13
N PHE A 52 -15.51 6.03 1.90
CA PHE A 52 -16.24 5.00 2.62
C PHE A 52 -17.72 5.07 2.32
N VAL A 53 -18.31 3.90 2.07
CA VAL A 53 -19.73 3.70 1.79
C VAL A 53 -20.33 2.85 2.90
N LYS A 54 -21.45 3.29 3.47
CA LYS A 54 -22.20 2.52 4.45
C LYS A 54 -22.93 1.37 3.73
N GLY A 55 -22.80 0.16 4.27
CA GLY A 55 -23.34 -1.05 3.66
C GLY A 55 -22.40 -1.65 2.61
N SER A 56 -22.94 -2.43 1.68
CA SER A 56 -22.19 -3.13 0.62
C SER A 56 -22.17 -2.30 -0.68
N LEU A 57 -21.03 -2.26 -1.36
CA LEU A 57 -20.82 -1.44 -2.55
C LEU A 57 -21.45 -2.07 -3.81
N SER A 58 -22.60 -1.52 -4.22
CA SER A 58 -23.26 -1.94 -5.47
C SER A 58 -22.50 -1.56 -6.75
N LYS A 59 -22.74 -2.30 -7.85
CA LYS A 59 -22.21 -2.01 -9.21
C LYS A 59 -22.50 -0.58 -9.67
N LYS A 60 -23.73 -0.11 -9.44
CA LYS A 60 -24.12 1.27 -9.75
C LYS A 60 -23.34 2.28 -8.91
N GLY A 61 -23.09 1.99 -7.63
CA GLY A 61 -22.25 2.77 -6.73
C GLY A 61 -20.81 2.88 -7.23
N SER A 62 -20.16 1.73 -7.51
CA SER A 62 -18.80 1.67 -8.06
C SER A 62 -18.65 2.49 -9.34
N ILE A 63 -19.60 2.37 -10.27
CA ILE A 63 -19.59 3.14 -11.52
C ILE A 63 -19.69 4.65 -11.26
N LYS A 64 -20.56 5.08 -10.33
CA LYS A 64 -20.71 6.50 -9.96
C LYS A 64 -19.42 7.05 -9.35
N ILE A 65 -18.82 6.35 -8.40
CA ILE A 65 -17.55 6.73 -7.77
C ILE A 65 -16.45 6.85 -8.83
N ARG A 66 -16.27 5.82 -9.66
CA ARG A 66 -15.27 5.83 -10.74
C ARG A 66 -15.44 7.01 -11.68
N LYS A 67 -16.66 7.26 -12.16
CA LYS A 67 -16.94 8.39 -13.08
C LYS A 67 -16.62 9.72 -12.43
N ARG A 68 -17.03 9.91 -11.16
CA ARG A 68 -16.80 11.15 -10.41
C ARG A 68 -15.32 11.41 -10.18
N PHE A 69 -14.59 10.41 -9.69
CA PHE A 69 -13.16 10.53 -9.44
C PHE A 69 -12.36 10.73 -10.73
N ASN A 70 -12.68 10.00 -11.81
CA ASN A 70 -12.01 10.19 -13.10
C ASN A 70 -12.26 11.58 -13.70
N LEU A 71 -13.46 12.14 -13.51
CA LEU A 71 -13.74 13.52 -13.91
C LEU A 71 -12.87 14.50 -13.11
N LEU A 72 -12.80 14.33 -11.79
CA LEU A 72 -11.96 15.17 -10.93
C LEU A 72 -10.48 15.05 -11.31
N LYS A 73 -9.97 13.84 -11.58
CA LYS A 73 -8.57 13.63 -11.98
C LYS A 73 -8.21 14.26 -13.33
N LYS A 74 -9.19 14.38 -14.24
CA LYS A 74 -9.01 15.14 -15.50
C LYS A 74 -8.88 16.65 -15.27
N ILE A 75 -9.60 17.20 -14.29
CA ILE A 75 -9.58 18.63 -13.97
C ILE A 75 -8.39 18.97 -13.05
N PHE A 76 -8.10 18.08 -12.11
CA PHE A 76 -7.08 18.21 -11.08
C PHE A 76 -6.09 17.04 -11.21
N PRO A 77 -5.04 17.17 -12.03
CA PRO A 77 -4.08 16.09 -12.25
C PRO A 77 -3.23 15.76 -11.02
N ILE A 78 -3.27 16.61 -9.98
CA ILE A 78 -2.63 16.38 -8.67
C ILE A 78 -3.37 15.36 -7.80
N LEU A 79 -4.49 14.81 -8.26
CA LEU A 79 -5.20 13.75 -7.54
C LEU A 79 -4.55 12.41 -7.80
N GLY A 80 -4.11 11.77 -6.72
CA GLY A 80 -3.34 10.54 -6.75
C GLY A 80 -4.24 9.32 -6.80
N GLU A 81 -4.05 8.46 -5.81
CA GLU A 81 -4.82 7.24 -5.62
C GLU A 81 -6.13 7.51 -4.85
N CYS A 82 -7.11 6.64 -5.06
CA CYS A 82 -8.38 6.69 -4.37
C CYS A 82 -8.71 5.28 -3.89
N ASN A 83 -8.73 5.10 -2.58
CA ASN A 83 -9.15 3.86 -1.96
C ASN A 83 -10.63 3.98 -1.62
N VAL A 84 -11.38 2.92 -1.87
CA VAL A 84 -12.82 2.84 -1.62
C VAL A 84 -13.05 1.63 -0.74
N TYR A 85 -13.69 1.88 0.38
CA TYR A 85 -14.08 0.86 1.34
C TYR A 85 -15.58 0.89 1.51
N ASP A 86 -16.14 -0.29 1.76
CA ASP A 86 -17.50 -0.42 2.27
C ASP A 86 -17.44 -1.13 3.63
N GLN A 87 -18.55 -1.17 4.36
CA GLN A 87 -18.53 -1.68 5.73
C GLN A 87 -18.14 -3.16 5.77
N GLU A 88 -18.70 -3.95 4.85
CA GLU A 88 -18.48 -5.39 4.73
C GLU A 88 -17.02 -5.72 4.41
N SER A 89 -16.45 -5.00 3.44
CA SER A 89 -15.03 -5.03 3.06
C SER A 89 -14.11 -4.74 4.25
N ILE A 90 -14.40 -3.66 4.99
CA ILE A 90 -13.59 -3.31 6.17
C ILE A 90 -13.63 -4.44 7.18
N ASP A 91 -14.79 -5.04 7.46
CA ASP A 91 -14.90 -6.08 8.49
C ASP A 91 -14.21 -7.39 8.07
N GLN A 92 -14.23 -7.72 6.78
CA GLN A 92 -13.70 -8.98 6.24
C GLN A 92 -12.16 -9.01 6.14
N PHE A 93 -11.56 -8.08 5.39
CA PHE A 93 -10.12 -8.14 5.08
C PHE A 93 -9.23 -7.35 6.05
N ILE A 94 -9.82 -6.84 7.12
CA ILE A 94 -9.13 -6.03 8.11
C ILE A 94 -7.86 -6.66 8.68
N LEU A 95 -7.91 -7.98 8.88
CA LEU A 95 -6.81 -8.75 9.47
C LEU A 95 -5.65 -8.96 8.49
N LEU A 96 -5.89 -8.77 7.18
CA LEU A 96 -4.88 -8.92 6.14
C LEU A 96 -4.17 -7.59 5.86
N LEU A 97 -4.63 -6.48 6.44
CA LEU A 97 -4.03 -5.19 6.21
C LEU A 97 -2.73 -5.04 7.00
N ASN A 98 -1.67 -4.60 6.31
CA ASN A 98 -0.44 -4.18 6.96
C ASN A 98 -0.72 -2.97 7.90
N PRO A 99 -0.45 -3.09 9.21
CA PRO A 99 -0.73 -2.04 10.20
C PRO A 99 -0.05 -0.70 9.92
N LEU A 100 1.14 -0.72 9.34
CA LEU A 100 1.89 0.50 9.01
C LEU A 100 1.26 1.23 7.83
N GLU A 101 0.68 0.50 6.87
CA GLU A 101 -0.04 1.11 5.76
C GLU A 101 -1.36 1.72 6.24
N ALA A 102 -2.09 0.98 7.09
CA ALA A 102 -3.27 1.48 7.78
C ALA A 102 -3.02 2.79 8.54
N ALA A 103 -1.91 2.89 9.27
CA ALA A 103 -1.54 4.08 10.02
C ALA A 103 -1.29 5.32 9.13
N ARG A 104 -1.16 5.14 7.80
CA ARG A 104 -1.07 6.24 6.85
C ARG A 104 -2.45 6.70 6.33
N ASP A 105 -3.52 6.02 6.70
CA ASP A 105 -4.92 6.36 6.45
C ASP A 105 -5.65 6.59 7.78
N PRO A 106 -5.89 7.85 8.19
CA PRO A 106 -6.49 8.18 9.47
C PRO A 106 -7.91 7.65 9.67
N PHE A 107 -8.68 7.56 8.58
CA PHE A 107 -10.04 7.03 8.66
C PHE A 107 -9.95 5.54 8.99
N LEU A 108 -9.19 4.80 8.19
CA LEU A 108 -9.01 3.37 8.38
C LEU A 108 -8.40 3.06 9.74
N PHE A 109 -7.34 3.78 10.14
CA PHE A 109 -6.71 3.66 11.46
C PHE A 109 -7.70 3.84 12.61
N SER A 110 -8.66 4.77 12.50
CA SER A 110 -9.70 4.98 13.52
C SER A 110 -10.70 3.84 13.62
N GLN A 111 -10.97 3.13 12.52
CA GLN A 111 -11.87 1.98 12.49
C GLN A 111 -11.20 0.71 13.02
N LEU A 112 -9.92 0.54 12.70
CA LEU A 112 -9.18 -0.70 12.91
C LEU A 112 -8.91 -1.07 14.36
N LYS A 113 -8.89 -0.10 15.28
CA LYS A 113 -8.43 -0.28 16.67
C LYS A 113 -7.23 -1.24 16.75
N LEU A 114 -6.19 -1.02 15.94
CA LEU A 114 -5.05 -1.94 15.84
C LEU A 114 -4.42 -2.12 17.22
N THR A 115 -4.58 -3.30 17.82
CA THR A 115 -4.04 -3.64 19.14
C THR A 115 -2.82 -4.55 19.10
N HIS A 116 -2.51 -5.13 17.93
CA HIS A 116 -1.43 -6.10 17.82
C HIS A 116 -0.08 -5.43 17.57
N GLU A 117 0.97 -6.07 18.04
CA GLU A 117 2.35 -5.67 17.76
C GLU A 117 2.68 -5.91 16.29
N ILE A 118 3.38 -4.95 15.67
CA ILE A 118 3.74 -5.00 14.26
C ILE A 118 4.95 -5.93 14.10
N SER A 119 4.77 -7.02 13.36
CA SER A 119 5.81 -8.03 13.16
C SER A 119 6.97 -7.51 12.30
N LEU A 120 8.14 -8.17 12.38
CA LEU A 120 9.29 -7.85 11.53
C LEU A 120 8.95 -7.97 10.04
N SER A 121 8.19 -8.98 9.63
CA SER A 121 7.78 -9.16 8.23
C SER A 121 6.89 -8.02 7.73
N GLN A 122 5.92 -7.57 8.54
CA GLN A 122 5.08 -6.42 8.21
C GLN A 122 5.91 -5.14 8.04
N LYS A 123 6.89 -4.92 8.93
CA LYS A 123 7.85 -3.82 8.84
C LYS A 123 8.65 -3.88 7.53
N LEU A 124 9.22 -5.03 7.21
CA LEU A 124 10.06 -5.22 6.02
C LEU A 124 9.26 -5.08 4.71
N ILE A 125 8.05 -5.63 4.62
CA ILE A 125 7.18 -5.47 3.45
C ILE A 125 6.74 -4.02 3.26
N PHE A 126 6.40 -3.32 4.34
CA PHE A 126 6.09 -1.91 4.25
C PHE A 126 7.27 -1.09 3.72
N LEU A 127 8.49 -1.33 4.22
CA LEU A 127 9.71 -0.68 3.72
C LEU A 127 9.95 -0.96 2.24
N MET A 128 9.81 -2.23 1.84
CA MET A 128 9.93 -2.64 0.45
C MET A 128 8.98 -1.85 -0.45
N ARG A 129 7.70 -1.79 -0.08
CA ARG A 129 6.66 -1.12 -0.85
C ARG A 129 6.87 0.39 -0.90
N LEU A 130 7.29 0.98 0.22
CA LEU A 130 7.67 2.38 0.29
C LEU A 130 8.82 2.70 -0.67
N PHE A 131 9.89 1.89 -0.67
CA PHE A 131 11.07 2.11 -1.52
C PHE A 131 10.78 1.86 -2.99
N LYS A 132 10.00 0.82 -3.32
CA LYS A 132 9.57 0.55 -4.70
C LYS A 132 8.73 1.69 -5.24
N GLY A 133 7.74 2.17 -4.48
CA GLY A 133 6.88 3.28 -4.90
C GLY A 133 7.62 4.63 -5.01
N ASP A 134 8.69 4.82 -4.24
CA ASP A 134 9.48 6.05 -4.25
C ASP A 134 10.80 5.94 -5.04
N GLN A 135 11.08 4.83 -5.73
CA GLN A 135 12.41 4.52 -6.29
C GLN A 135 13.07 5.70 -7.03
N SER A 136 12.36 6.28 -8.00
CA SER A 136 12.88 7.42 -8.79
C SER A 136 13.11 8.66 -7.92
N ASN A 137 12.24 8.92 -6.95
CA ASN A 137 12.40 10.04 -6.03
C ASN A 137 13.53 9.80 -5.02
N LEU A 138 13.79 8.56 -4.61
CA LEU A 138 14.92 8.22 -3.73
C LEU A 138 16.26 8.38 -4.45
N GLN A 139 16.31 8.06 -5.75
CA GLN A 139 17.50 8.23 -6.57
C GLN A 139 17.79 9.72 -6.86
N PHE A 140 16.78 10.50 -7.25
CA PHE A 140 17.00 11.86 -7.78
C PHE A 140 16.58 13.00 -6.86
N ARG A 141 15.79 12.72 -5.82
CA ARG A 141 15.09 13.74 -5.00
C ARG A 141 15.04 13.37 -3.51
N LEU A 142 16.02 12.62 -3.01
CA LEU A 142 16.05 12.08 -1.64
C LEU A 142 15.78 13.16 -0.57
N GLN A 143 16.44 14.30 -0.66
CA GLN A 143 16.24 15.44 0.26
C GLN A 143 14.78 15.92 0.29
N LYS A 144 14.09 15.93 -0.85
CA LYS A 144 12.67 16.31 -0.93
C LYS A 144 11.75 15.22 -0.35
N ARG A 145 12.17 13.95 -0.34
CA ARG A 145 11.41 12.83 0.23
C ARG A 145 11.64 12.63 1.73
N PHE A 146 12.65 13.29 2.27
CA PHE A 146 13.05 13.15 3.66
C PHE A 146 11.90 13.28 4.66
N GLN A 147 10.99 14.25 4.46
CA GLN A 147 9.85 14.44 5.36
C GLN A 147 8.86 13.28 5.33
N LYS A 148 8.58 12.72 4.14
CA LYS A 148 7.72 11.54 3.98
C LYS A 148 8.36 10.32 4.63
N LEU A 149 9.64 10.08 4.35
CA LEU A 149 10.40 8.97 4.90
C LEU A 149 10.49 9.05 6.42
N SER A 150 10.81 10.23 6.96
CA SER A 150 10.89 10.50 8.40
C SER A 150 9.57 10.17 9.10
N TYR A 151 8.45 10.58 8.51
CA TYR A 151 7.13 10.21 9.01
C TYR A 151 6.92 8.69 8.97
N CYS A 152 7.19 8.05 7.83
CA CYS A 152 7.02 6.59 7.71
C CYS A 152 7.88 5.85 8.73
N PHE A 153 9.12 6.29 8.99
CA PHE A 153 10.00 5.69 9.99
C PHE A 153 9.55 5.94 11.43
N SER A 154 8.90 7.09 11.70
CA SER A 154 8.30 7.35 13.01
C SER A 154 7.18 6.36 13.37
N LEU A 155 6.58 5.67 12.38
CA LEU A 155 5.60 4.61 12.62
C LEU A 155 6.21 3.34 13.22
N PHE A 156 7.50 3.10 12.99
CA PHE A 156 8.22 1.94 13.55
C PHE A 156 8.71 2.21 14.97
N HIS A 157 9.17 3.44 15.22
CA HIS A 157 9.80 3.84 16.47
C HIS A 157 9.33 5.23 16.89
N PRO A 158 8.13 5.36 17.50
CA PRO A 158 7.55 6.66 17.85
C PRO A 158 8.40 7.52 18.80
N LYS A 159 9.36 6.89 19.50
CA LYS A 159 10.25 7.53 20.48
C LYS A 159 11.62 7.93 19.93
N ARG A 160 11.97 7.55 18.69
CA ARG A 160 13.28 7.88 18.10
C ARG A 160 13.19 9.19 17.34
N GLU A 161 14.28 9.96 17.37
CA GLU A 161 14.40 11.15 16.53
C GLU A 161 14.19 10.78 15.06
N LEU A 162 13.67 11.74 14.30
CA LEU A 162 13.52 11.62 12.85
C LEU A 162 14.85 11.22 12.23
N LEU A 163 14.81 10.79 10.95
CA LEU A 163 16.04 10.58 10.19
C LEU A 163 17.02 11.75 10.42
N PRO A 164 18.34 11.48 10.43
CA PRO A 164 19.34 12.54 10.50
C PRO A 164 19.17 13.52 9.34
N SER A 165 19.18 14.84 9.61
CA SER A 165 18.98 15.86 8.55
C SER A 165 20.03 15.82 7.44
N ASP A 166 21.15 15.14 7.68
CA ASP A 166 22.29 14.94 6.79
C ASP A 166 22.22 13.64 5.96
N VAL A 167 21.05 12.98 5.88
CA VAL A 167 20.81 11.89 4.91
C VAL A 167 21.04 12.45 3.49
N SER A 168 22.27 12.27 3.01
CA SER A 168 22.80 12.88 1.80
C SER A 168 22.70 11.94 0.60
N ASN A 169 22.63 10.64 0.85
CA ASN A 169 22.53 9.61 -0.18
C ASN A 169 21.82 8.37 0.36
N LEU A 170 21.51 7.47 -0.56
CA LEU A 170 20.82 6.22 -0.29
C LEU A 170 21.63 5.29 0.63
N ASP A 171 22.94 5.19 0.45
CA ASP A 171 23.80 4.31 1.26
C ASP A 171 23.83 4.72 2.74
N PHE A 172 23.75 6.01 3.03
CA PHE A 172 23.60 6.49 4.40
C PHE A 172 22.25 6.09 4.99
N LEU A 173 21.14 6.31 4.25
CA LEU A 173 19.80 5.92 4.68
C LEU A 173 19.75 4.43 5.04
N ILE A 174 20.36 3.58 4.21
CA ILE A 174 20.43 2.13 4.40
C ILE A 174 21.14 1.78 5.70
N ARG A 175 22.33 2.33 5.91
CA ARG A 175 23.11 2.09 7.13
C ARG A 175 22.34 2.52 8.36
N TYR A 176 21.67 3.68 8.29
CA TYR A 176 20.82 4.15 9.36
C TYR A 176 19.68 3.17 9.66
N LEU A 177 19.00 2.64 8.64
CA LEU A 177 17.92 1.67 8.84
C LEU A 177 18.38 0.37 9.49
N LYS A 178 19.53 -0.18 9.09
CA LYS A 178 20.10 -1.37 9.73
C LYS A 178 20.44 -1.15 11.19
N GLN A 179 21.01 0.01 11.51
CA GLN A 179 21.47 0.31 12.88
C GLN A 179 20.31 0.71 13.80
N ASN A 180 19.26 1.35 13.26
CA ASN A 180 18.29 2.07 14.07
C ASN A 180 16.84 1.64 13.88
N VAL A 181 16.50 0.85 12.85
CA VAL A 181 15.10 0.55 12.54
C VAL A 181 14.85 -0.95 12.46
N ILE A 182 15.76 -1.68 11.82
CA ILE A 182 15.63 -3.11 11.52
C ILE A 182 16.56 -3.94 12.41
N GLU A 183 15.98 -4.94 13.05
CA GLU A 183 16.71 -5.97 13.81
C GLU A 183 17.68 -6.74 12.90
N GLU A 184 18.71 -7.35 13.49
CA GLU A 184 19.78 -8.02 12.74
C GLU A 184 19.25 -9.08 11.76
N GLU A 185 18.20 -9.80 12.16
CA GLU A 185 17.48 -10.79 11.36
C GLU A 185 16.93 -10.23 10.03
N GLY A 186 16.63 -8.93 9.96
CA GLY A 186 16.14 -8.26 8.76
C GLY A 186 17.22 -7.64 7.87
N TRP A 187 18.50 -7.68 8.26
CA TRP A 187 19.57 -7.02 7.50
C TRP A 187 19.80 -7.65 6.13
N ALA A 188 19.80 -8.98 6.04
CA ALA A 188 19.99 -9.70 4.79
C ALA A 188 18.87 -9.38 3.78
N PHE A 189 17.61 -9.30 4.27
CA PHE A 189 16.48 -8.90 3.45
C PHE A 189 16.60 -7.44 2.99
N LEU A 190 16.99 -6.53 3.89
CA LEU A 190 17.16 -5.13 3.54
C LEU A 190 18.26 -4.95 2.48
N ASP A 191 19.39 -5.64 2.61
CA ASP A 191 20.44 -5.65 1.61
C ASP A 191 19.95 -6.14 0.25
N PHE A 192 19.21 -7.26 0.25
CA PHE A 192 18.59 -7.78 -0.97
C PHE A 192 17.63 -6.76 -1.60
N LEU A 193 16.76 -6.15 -0.80
CA LEU A 193 15.81 -5.12 -1.23
C LEU A 193 16.54 -3.97 -1.91
N ILE A 194 17.60 -3.47 -1.30
CA ILE A 194 18.36 -2.34 -1.83
C ILE A 194 19.02 -2.68 -3.15
N LEU A 195 19.72 -3.82 -3.18
CA LEU A 195 20.44 -4.27 -4.35
C LEU A 195 19.48 -4.45 -5.54
N LYS A 196 18.25 -4.91 -5.30
CA LYS A 196 17.28 -5.21 -6.36
C LYS A 196 16.34 -4.06 -6.71
N THR A 197 15.88 -3.30 -5.73
CA THR A 197 14.88 -2.24 -5.94
C THR A 197 15.52 -0.90 -6.26
N LEU A 198 16.73 -0.61 -5.78
CA LEU A 198 17.30 0.73 -5.90
C LEU A 198 18.51 0.82 -6.85
N ARG A 199 19.16 -0.31 -7.14
CA ARG A 199 20.39 -0.36 -7.96
C ARG A 199 20.24 -1.08 -9.30
N VAL A 200 19.12 -1.78 -9.56
CA VAL A 200 18.84 -2.39 -10.86
C VAL A 200 18.09 -1.39 -11.73
N GLU A 201 18.62 -1.10 -12.93
CA GLU A 201 17.90 -0.37 -13.99
C GLU A 201 16.61 -1.11 -14.36
N GLN A 202 15.60 -0.40 -14.86
CA GLN A 202 14.25 -0.91 -15.20
C GLN A 202 14.23 -2.15 -16.12
N GLY A 203 14.57 -3.30 -15.57
CA GLY A 203 14.56 -4.60 -16.22
C GLY A 203 14.28 -5.64 -15.16
N ASP A 204 13.13 -6.28 -15.30
CA ASP A 204 12.61 -7.43 -14.54
C ASP A 204 13.21 -7.56 -13.14
N THR A 205 12.63 -6.81 -12.21
CA THR A 205 13.03 -6.90 -10.81
C THR A 205 12.96 -8.37 -10.37
N VAL A 206 13.88 -8.82 -9.50
CA VAL A 206 13.83 -10.21 -9.00
C VAL A 206 12.50 -10.53 -8.33
N PHE A 207 11.75 -9.52 -7.88
CA PHE A 207 10.36 -9.70 -7.51
C PHE A 207 9.48 -10.01 -8.73
N GLU A 208 9.44 -9.23 -9.82
CA GLU A 208 8.73 -9.65 -11.05
C GLU A 208 9.12 -11.06 -11.52
N LYS A 209 10.38 -11.49 -11.35
CA LYS A 209 10.79 -12.88 -11.62
C LYS A 209 10.33 -13.89 -10.57
N LEU A 210 10.32 -13.55 -9.27
CA LEU A 210 9.70 -14.37 -8.22
C LEU A 210 8.18 -14.50 -8.39
N TRP A 211 7.55 -13.58 -9.14
CA TRP A 211 6.10 -13.49 -9.34
C TRP A 211 5.64 -13.81 -10.77
N ASN A 212 6.58 -14.04 -11.72
CA ASN A 212 6.24 -14.60 -13.01
C ASN A 212 5.86 -16.07 -12.79
N ILE A 213 4.57 -16.33 -13.00
CA ILE A 213 3.85 -17.58 -12.80
C ILE A 213 4.58 -18.77 -13.43
N ASP A 214 5.31 -18.55 -14.52
CA ASP A 214 6.09 -19.57 -15.24
C ASP A 214 7.23 -20.20 -14.41
N ILE A 215 7.60 -19.63 -13.26
CA ILE A 215 8.62 -20.23 -12.38
C ILE A 215 8.02 -21.23 -11.37
N PHE A 216 6.74 -21.15 -11.05
CA PHE A 216 6.15 -22.03 -10.01
C PHE A 216 5.86 -23.45 -10.46
N ASP A 217 5.66 -23.68 -11.76
CA ASP A 217 5.60 -25.04 -12.34
C ASP A 217 6.93 -25.81 -12.17
N SER A 218 8.04 -25.12 -11.86
CA SER A 218 9.38 -25.72 -11.73
C SER A 218 9.89 -25.86 -10.28
N ARG A 219 9.09 -25.50 -9.27
CA ARG A 219 9.53 -25.38 -7.87
C ARG A 219 8.98 -26.44 -6.91
N GLU A 220 8.76 -27.66 -7.39
CA GLU A 220 8.77 -28.78 -6.46
C GLU A 220 10.12 -28.77 -5.70
N GLY A 221 10.08 -28.45 -4.39
CA GLY A 221 11.23 -28.62 -3.50
C GLY A 221 12.06 -27.38 -3.09
N ILE A 222 11.60 -26.14 -3.30
CA ILE A 222 12.27 -24.98 -2.65
C ILE A 222 11.73 -24.80 -1.23
N GLU A 223 12.53 -25.20 -0.24
CA GLU A 223 12.28 -24.89 1.17
C GLU A 223 12.63 -23.42 1.46
N PHE A 224 11.62 -22.64 1.81
CA PHE A 224 11.80 -21.31 2.35
C PHE A 224 11.96 -21.36 3.87
N ASP A 225 12.86 -20.56 4.41
CA ASP A 225 12.92 -20.35 5.85
C ASP A 225 11.63 -19.68 6.39
N SER A 226 11.48 -19.66 7.72
CA SER A 226 10.25 -19.14 8.33
C SER A 226 10.00 -17.66 8.01
N LEU A 227 11.05 -16.85 7.93
CA LEU A 227 10.95 -15.41 7.65
C LEU A 227 10.55 -15.16 6.19
N SER A 228 11.14 -15.88 5.25
CA SER A 228 10.84 -15.78 3.81
C SER A 228 9.39 -16.15 3.51
N ASN A 229 8.88 -17.20 4.15
CA ASN A 229 7.46 -17.57 4.06
C ASN A 229 6.53 -16.47 4.58
N GLU A 230 6.90 -15.88 5.72
CA GLU A 230 6.11 -14.81 6.31
C GLU A 230 6.16 -13.53 5.46
N LEU A 231 7.33 -13.17 4.91
CA LEU A 231 7.46 -12.04 3.98
C LEU A 231 6.61 -12.24 2.72
N PHE A 232 6.62 -13.46 2.18
CA PHE A 232 5.79 -13.83 1.04
C PHE A 232 4.30 -13.64 1.34
N PHE A 233 3.83 -14.20 2.46
CA PHE A 233 2.45 -14.04 2.93
C PHE A 233 2.05 -12.57 3.08
N GLN A 234 2.86 -11.77 3.80
CA GLN A 234 2.59 -10.34 4.01
C GLN A 234 2.59 -9.55 2.70
N ASN A 235 3.39 -9.95 1.71
CA ASN A 235 3.38 -9.34 0.39
C ASN A 235 2.07 -9.62 -0.38
N ILE A 236 1.58 -10.86 -0.31
CA ILE A 236 0.30 -11.24 -0.95
C ILE A 236 -0.84 -10.47 -0.29
N CYS A 237 -0.86 -10.39 1.03
CA CYS A 237 -1.82 -9.59 1.78
C CYS A 237 -1.81 -8.11 1.35
N TRP A 238 -0.62 -7.54 1.10
CA TRP A 238 -0.47 -6.17 0.60
C TRP A 238 -1.13 -5.97 -0.77
N GLU A 239 -0.85 -6.87 -1.73
CA GLU A 239 -1.41 -6.80 -3.08
C GLU A 239 -2.93 -6.99 -3.05
N PHE A 240 -3.38 -7.98 -2.28
CA PHE A 240 -4.79 -8.27 -2.07
C PHE A 240 -5.55 -7.04 -1.57
N TRP A 241 -5.05 -6.39 -0.51
CA TRP A 241 -5.65 -5.16 0.02
C TRP A 241 -5.62 -4.02 -1.01
N GLY A 242 -4.52 -3.87 -1.75
CA GLY A 242 -4.39 -2.89 -2.82
C GLY A 242 -5.51 -3.04 -3.85
N LEU A 243 -5.79 -4.27 -4.26
CA LEU A 243 -6.86 -4.59 -5.20
C LEU A 243 -8.26 -4.32 -4.60
N CYS A 244 -8.51 -4.80 -3.38
CA CYS A 244 -9.80 -4.66 -2.71
C CYS A 244 -10.17 -3.20 -2.45
N SER A 245 -9.18 -2.36 -2.12
CA SER A 245 -9.41 -0.94 -1.93
C SER A 245 -9.61 -0.18 -3.25
N GLN A 246 -9.36 -0.78 -4.41
CA GLN A 246 -9.45 -0.12 -5.72
C GLN A 246 -10.50 -0.74 -6.64
N ILE A 247 -11.42 -1.55 -6.11
CA ILE A 247 -12.47 -2.25 -6.85
C ILE A 247 -13.18 -1.36 -7.88
N PRO A 248 -13.66 -0.15 -7.54
CA PRO A 248 -14.35 0.70 -8.51
C PRO A 248 -13.51 1.07 -9.73
N PHE A 249 -12.18 1.03 -9.61
CA PHE A 249 -11.22 1.44 -10.63
C PHE A 249 -10.66 0.26 -11.45
N ILE A 250 -11.03 -0.98 -11.11
CA ILE A 250 -10.71 -2.16 -11.93
C ILE A 250 -11.36 -2.01 -13.30
N ARG A 251 -10.54 -2.16 -14.35
CA ARG A 251 -10.99 -2.07 -15.75
C ARG A 251 -11.57 -3.38 -16.26
N ASP A 252 -10.95 -4.49 -15.87
CA ASP A 252 -11.32 -5.84 -16.24
C ASP A 252 -11.31 -6.74 -15.00
N TYR A 253 -12.51 -7.10 -14.55
CA TYR A 253 -12.70 -7.95 -13.38
C TYR A 253 -12.24 -9.39 -13.62
N ARG A 254 -12.20 -9.88 -14.87
CA ARG A 254 -11.69 -11.23 -15.16
C ARG A 254 -10.20 -11.32 -14.92
N ILE A 255 -9.45 -10.29 -15.33
CA ILE A 255 -8.01 -10.20 -15.06
C ILE A 255 -7.75 -10.13 -13.55
N ALA A 256 -8.54 -9.33 -12.83
CA ALA A 256 -8.45 -9.23 -11.37
C ALA A 256 -8.77 -10.55 -10.66
N THR A 257 -9.82 -11.28 -11.09
CA THR A 257 -10.15 -12.62 -10.61
C THR A 257 -9.02 -13.60 -10.84
N ASN A 258 -8.49 -13.68 -12.07
CA ASN A 258 -7.37 -14.58 -12.39
C ASN A 258 -6.15 -14.27 -11.52
N TYR A 259 -5.85 -12.98 -11.32
CA TYR A 259 -4.76 -12.55 -10.44
C TYR A 259 -4.96 -13.04 -9.01
N LEU A 260 -6.17 -12.90 -8.45
CA LEU A 260 -6.49 -13.38 -7.10
C LEU A 260 -6.36 -14.91 -6.97
N LEU A 261 -6.82 -15.67 -7.97
CA LEU A 261 -6.68 -17.13 -8.01
C LEU A 261 -5.20 -17.55 -8.03
N ILE A 262 -4.37 -16.84 -8.80
CA ILE A 262 -2.92 -17.05 -8.82
C ILE A 262 -2.31 -16.78 -7.43
N GLN A 263 -2.68 -15.67 -6.77
CA GLN A 263 -2.19 -15.39 -5.42
C GLN A 263 -2.61 -16.45 -4.41
N GLN A 264 -3.84 -16.95 -4.51
CA GLN A 264 -4.35 -18.02 -3.67
C GLN A 264 -3.55 -19.33 -3.88
N ALA A 265 -3.31 -19.72 -5.13
CA ALA A 265 -2.49 -20.89 -5.46
C ALA A 265 -1.04 -20.75 -4.95
N ASN A 266 -0.46 -19.56 -5.10
CA ASN A 266 0.85 -19.22 -4.58
C ASN A 266 0.94 -19.31 -3.05
N LEU A 267 -0.12 -18.95 -2.32
CA LEU A 267 -0.16 -19.12 -0.86
C LEU A 267 -0.20 -20.59 -0.46
N LEU A 268 -0.98 -21.40 -1.18
CA LEU A 268 -1.10 -22.84 -0.89
C LEU A 268 0.22 -23.58 -1.14
N SER A 269 1.02 -23.18 -2.13
CA SER A 269 2.31 -23.80 -2.43
C SER A 269 3.38 -23.54 -1.35
N VAL A 270 3.19 -22.54 -0.50
CA VAL A 270 4.09 -22.20 0.62
C VAL A 270 3.87 -23.11 1.84
N GLY A 271 2.88 -24.02 1.78
CA GLY A 271 2.91 -25.26 2.57
C GLY A 271 2.72 -25.11 4.08
N LYS A 272 1.89 -24.16 4.54
CA LYS A 272 1.54 -24.06 5.97
C LYS A 272 0.04 -24.07 6.17
N GLU A 273 -0.47 -25.00 6.98
CA GLU A 273 -1.79 -24.88 7.59
C GLU A 273 -1.73 -23.71 8.59
N ARG A 274 -2.28 -22.56 8.21
CA ARG A 274 -2.41 -21.37 9.06
C ARG A 274 -3.83 -20.85 8.97
N ASP A 275 -4.39 -20.49 10.11
CA ASP A 275 -5.71 -19.84 10.19
C ASP A 275 -5.78 -18.58 9.30
N ASP A 276 -4.66 -17.85 9.19
CA ASP A 276 -4.56 -16.66 8.33
C ASP A 276 -4.70 -16.97 6.83
N ILE A 277 -4.26 -18.16 6.38
CA ILE A 277 -4.36 -18.59 4.98
C ILE A 277 -5.78 -19.02 4.64
N GLU A 278 -6.44 -19.75 5.54
CA GLU A 278 -7.87 -20.08 5.37
C GLU A 278 -8.73 -18.83 5.38
N LYS A 279 -8.45 -17.87 6.27
CA LYS A 279 -9.13 -16.58 6.24
C LYS A 279 -8.86 -15.81 4.94
N TYR A 280 -7.61 -15.78 4.46
CA TYR A 280 -7.30 -15.16 3.17
C TYR A 280 -8.11 -15.79 2.04
N LYS A 281 -8.21 -17.11 2.02
CA LYS A 281 -8.95 -17.87 1.03
C LYS A 281 -10.44 -17.51 1.04
N GLU A 282 -11.06 -17.53 2.22
CA GLU A 282 -12.47 -17.17 2.41
C GLU A 282 -12.77 -15.76 1.86
N VAL A 283 -11.97 -14.77 2.27
CA VAL A 283 -12.13 -13.39 1.83
C VAL A 283 -11.87 -13.27 0.32
N THR A 284 -10.89 -13.99 -0.22
CA THR A 284 -10.60 -13.99 -1.66
C THR A 284 -11.79 -14.54 -2.46
N ASP A 285 -12.41 -15.62 -2.00
CA ASP A 285 -13.56 -16.23 -2.67
C ASP A 285 -14.76 -15.26 -2.68
N GLN A 286 -15.01 -14.55 -1.57
CA GLN A 286 -16.04 -13.50 -1.48
C GLN A 286 -15.79 -12.34 -2.47
N ILE A 287 -14.54 -11.87 -2.58
CA ILE A 287 -14.18 -10.80 -3.54
C ILE A 287 -14.33 -11.29 -4.99
N ILE A 288 -13.97 -12.54 -5.27
CA ILE A 288 -14.17 -13.14 -6.60
C ILE A 288 -15.66 -13.20 -6.95
N GLU A 289 -16.52 -13.61 -6.01
CA GLU A 289 -17.98 -13.58 -6.20
C GLU A 289 -18.47 -12.14 -6.47
N GLN A 290 -17.97 -11.15 -5.73
CA GLN A 290 -18.28 -9.74 -5.98
C GLN A 290 -17.85 -9.30 -7.39
N PHE A 291 -16.69 -9.76 -7.87
CA PHE A 291 -16.20 -9.47 -9.23
C PHE A 291 -17.07 -10.10 -10.31
N GLN A 292 -17.56 -11.32 -10.09
CA GLN A 292 -18.51 -11.97 -11.00
C GLN A 292 -19.80 -11.16 -11.12
N ASN A 293 -20.33 -10.66 -10.01
CA ASN A 293 -21.48 -9.74 -10.00
C ASN A 293 -21.22 -8.40 -10.73
N PHE A 294 -19.96 -8.03 -10.98
CA PHE A 294 -19.61 -6.88 -11.82
C PHE A 294 -19.42 -7.21 -13.30
N ILE A 295 -19.16 -8.46 -13.67
CA ILE A 295 -18.96 -8.90 -15.06
C ILE A 295 -20.30 -8.98 -15.80
N ASP A 296 -21.35 -9.45 -15.13
CA ASP A 296 -22.71 -9.62 -15.68
C ASP A 296 -23.49 -8.30 -15.80
#